data_AF-A0A444UVM5-F1
#
_entry.id   AF-A0A444UVM5-F1
#
_cell.length_a   1.000
_cell.length_b   1.000
_cell.length_c   1.000
_cell.angle_alpha   90.00
_cell.angle_beta   90.00
_cell.angle_gamma   90.00
#
_symmetry.space_group_name_H-M   'P 1'
#
loop_
_entity.id
_entity.type
_entity.pdbx_description
1 polymer ?
#
loop_
_entity_poly.entity_id
_entity_poly.type
_entity_poly.pdbx_seq_one_letter_code
_entity_poly.pdbx_strand_id
1 'polypeptide(L)'
;MSFISYESTSEQGKSWTIVSPIYFRYKVVESQNLLEPGNDTLLTGHLRDPGQLDAFRSSTKPIKRFVVIDETVNQLYGPQKVLPTLMHGEAVNIDMAYMTYVSNDRGFLTTAERNRIIQCMKNLELPVWHHDFSLNLVKKSLNESLKHSEGLQRMPLPTGVGTAEIFNDIDDEVLERSFKKWCEDLSTEE
;
A
#
# COMPACT_ATOMS: atom_id res chain seq x y z
N MET A 1 -32.39 4.35 -3.23
CA MET A 1 -31.26 5.16 -2.75
C MET A 1 -31.86 6.36 -2.06
N SER A 2 -31.80 6.39 -0.73
CA SER A 2 -32.41 7.46 0.06
C SER A 2 -31.31 8.42 0.48
N PHE A 3 -31.24 9.58 -0.17
CA PHE A 3 -30.39 10.68 0.25
C PHE A 3 -31.10 11.38 1.41
N ILE A 4 -30.41 11.57 2.53
CA ILE A 4 -30.94 12.44 3.59
C ILE A 4 -30.35 13.82 3.34
N SER A 5 -31.19 14.75 2.91
CA SER A 5 -30.85 16.16 2.73
C SER A 5 -31.47 16.97 3.86
N TYR A 6 -30.63 17.68 4.62
CA TYR A 6 -31.10 18.68 5.57
C TYR A 6 -30.99 20.05 4.92
N GLU A 7 -32.11 20.76 4.72
CA GLU A 7 -32.13 22.14 4.22
C GLU A 7 -32.41 23.09 5.39
N SER A 8 -31.58 24.12 5.55
CA SER A 8 -31.81 25.21 6.49
C SER A 8 -31.78 26.53 5.74
N THR A 9 -32.77 27.38 5.99
CA THR A 9 -32.88 28.70 5.38
C THR A 9 -32.75 29.76 6.46
N SER A 10 -31.82 30.71 6.31
CA SER A 10 -31.69 31.90 7.15
C SER A 10 -31.89 33.17 6.33
N GLU A 11 -31.99 34.33 6.99
CA GLU A 11 -32.12 35.64 6.30
C GLU A 11 -30.93 35.97 5.38
N GLN A 12 -29.79 35.28 5.52
CA GLN A 12 -28.58 35.49 4.74
C GLN A 12 -28.39 34.47 3.60
N GLY A 13 -29.27 33.46 3.47
CA GLY A 13 -29.21 32.48 2.39
C GLY A 13 -29.68 31.08 2.77
N LYS A 14 -29.63 30.17 1.80
CA LYS A 14 -29.97 28.74 1.97
C LYS A 14 -28.71 27.90 2.06
N SER A 15 -28.70 26.93 2.98
CA SER A 15 -27.68 25.88 3.06
C SER A 15 -28.32 24.50 3.03
N TRP A 16 -27.64 23.53 2.43
CA TRP A 16 -28.06 22.13 2.43
C TRP A 16 -26.89 21.19 2.73
N THR A 17 -27.16 20.16 3.52
CA THR A 17 -26.22 19.10 3.85
C THR A 17 -26.69 17.79 3.23
N ILE A 18 -25.87 17.18 2.39
CA ILE A 18 -26.14 15.89 1.75
C ILE A 18 -25.35 14.81 2.47
N VAL A 19 -26.05 13.82 3.02
CA VAL A 19 -25.43 12.64 3.62
C VAL A 19 -25.70 11.43 2.73
N SER A 20 -24.63 10.81 2.22
CA SER A 20 -24.68 9.58 1.42
C SER A 20 -23.92 8.45 2.13
N PRO A 21 -24.60 7.43 2.70
CA PRO A 21 -23.90 6.30 3.29
C PRO A 21 -23.22 5.46 2.19
N ILE A 22 -21.97 5.04 2.44
CA ILE A 22 -21.23 4.11 1.58
C ILE A 22 -21.66 2.69 1.95
N TYR A 23 -22.33 1.99 1.04
CA TYR A 23 -22.66 0.57 1.19
C TYR A 23 -21.57 -0.30 0.57
N PHE A 24 -20.90 -1.12 1.37
CA PHE A 24 -19.97 -2.15 0.88
C PHE A 24 -20.50 -3.56 1.17
N ARG A 25 -20.21 -4.49 0.27
CA ARG A 25 -20.57 -5.91 0.36
C ARG A 25 -19.30 -6.73 0.16
N TYR A 26 -18.96 -7.59 1.11
CA TYR A 26 -17.80 -8.47 1.06
C TYR A 26 -18.20 -9.95 1.14
N LYS A 27 -17.32 -10.84 0.68
CA LYS A 27 -17.44 -12.30 0.75
C LYS A 27 -16.16 -12.82 1.41
N VAL A 28 -16.29 -13.60 2.48
CA VAL A 28 -15.17 -14.22 3.18
C VAL A 28 -14.97 -15.63 2.60
N VAL A 29 -13.73 -15.96 2.22
CA VAL A 29 -13.35 -17.28 1.72
C VAL A 29 -12.11 -17.74 2.47
N GLU A 30 -12.20 -18.87 3.16
CA GLU A 30 -11.07 -19.51 3.84
C GLU A 30 -10.47 -20.59 2.94
N SER A 31 -9.15 -20.58 2.78
CA SER A 31 -8.41 -21.59 2.01
C SER A 31 -7.06 -21.87 2.64
N GLN A 32 -6.70 -23.14 2.67
CA GLN A 32 -5.34 -23.57 3.01
C GLN A 32 -4.41 -23.37 1.81
N ASN A 33 -3.11 -23.14 2.07
CA ASN A 33 -2.07 -23.00 1.04
C ASN A 33 -2.40 -21.94 -0.03
N LEU A 34 -2.85 -20.75 0.41
CA LEU A 34 -3.36 -19.67 -0.45
C LEU A 34 -2.36 -19.17 -1.50
N LEU A 35 -1.05 -19.32 -1.23
CA LEU A 35 0.03 -18.84 -2.10
C LEU A 35 0.56 -19.91 -3.08
N GLU A 36 0.06 -21.15 -3.00
CA GLU A 36 0.42 -22.19 -3.96
C GLU A 36 -0.05 -21.78 -5.37
N PRO A 37 0.79 -21.85 -6.42
CA PRO A 37 0.42 -21.44 -7.77
C PRO A 37 -0.79 -22.19 -8.36
N GLY A 38 -1.06 -23.41 -7.87
CA GLY A 38 -2.23 -24.20 -8.25
C GLY A 38 -3.51 -23.86 -7.46
N ASN A 39 -3.44 -22.95 -6.48
CA ASN A 39 -4.59 -22.53 -5.69
C ASN A 39 -5.26 -21.28 -6.31
N ASP A 40 -6.43 -21.51 -6.90
CA ASP A 40 -7.19 -20.46 -7.58
C ASP A 40 -8.02 -19.58 -6.62
N THR A 41 -7.91 -19.74 -5.31
CA THR A 41 -8.72 -18.97 -4.35
C THR A 41 -8.46 -17.47 -4.46
N LEU A 42 -7.21 -17.04 -4.67
CA LEU A 42 -6.88 -15.64 -4.95
C LEU A 42 -7.43 -15.14 -6.29
N LEU A 43 -7.54 -16.03 -7.28
CA LEU A 43 -8.11 -15.71 -8.59
C LEU A 43 -9.64 -15.62 -8.56
N THR A 44 -10.29 -16.45 -7.75
CA THR A 44 -11.74 -16.69 -7.85
C THR A 44 -12.54 -16.19 -6.65
N GLY A 45 -11.87 -15.74 -5.58
CA GLY A 45 -12.52 -15.28 -4.35
C GLY A 45 -13.58 -14.19 -4.56
N HIS A 46 -13.40 -13.36 -5.61
CA HIS A 46 -14.31 -12.28 -5.99
C HIS A 46 -15.41 -12.71 -6.99
N LEU A 47 -15.31 -13.91 -7.60
CA LEU A 47 -16.25 -14.41 -8.60
C LEU A 47 -17.51 -14.97 -7.93
N ARG A 48 -18.66 -14.70 -8.56
CA ARG A 48 -20.00 -15.06 -8.06
C ARG A 48 -20.60 -16.24 -8.81
N ASP A 49 -20.17 -16.45 -10.05
CA ASP A 49 -20.70 -17.46 -10.96
C ASP A 49 -19.56 -18.38 -11.46
N PRO A 50 -19.66 -19.71 -11.26
CA PRO A 50 -18.69 -20.67 -11.78
C PRO A 50 -18.43 -20.58 -13.28
N GLY A 51 -19.38 -20.07 -14.09
CA GLY A 51 -19.21 -19.91 -15.54
C GLY A 51 -18.22 -18.82 -15.96
N GLN A 52 -17.87 -17.88 -15.06
CA GLN A 52 -16.89 -16.82 -15.36
C GLN A 52 -15.46 -17.33 -15.35
N LEU A 53 -15.18 -18.42 -14.63
CA LEU A 53 -13.85 -19.00 -14.44
C LEU A 53 -13.22 -19.43 -15.77
N ASP A 54 -14.00 -20.06 -16.64
CA ASP A 54 -13.51 -20.51 -17.95
C ASP A 54 -13.19 -19.33 -18.87
N ALA A 55 -14.01 -18.27 -18.83
CA ALA A 55 -13.74 -17.03 -19.57
C ALA A 55 -12.47 -16.31 -19.07
N PHE A 56 -12.23 -16.30 -17.75
CA PHE A 56 -11.02 -15.72 -17.15
C PHE A 56 -9.75 -16.51 -17.47
N ARG A 57 -9.83 -17.85 -17.52
CA ARG A 57 -8.69 -18.73 -17.88
C ARG A 57 -8.30 -18.62 -19.36
N SER A 58 -9.25 -18.30 -20.25
CA SER A 58 -9.00 -18.08 -21.68
C SER A 58 -8.50 -16.67 -22.04
N SER A 59 -8.41 -15.75 -21.07
CA SER A 59 -7.90 -14.39 -21.28
C SER A 59 -6.37 -14.35 -21.32
N THR A 60 -5.79 -13.70 -22.33
CA THR A 60 -4.34 -13.50 -22.46
C THR A 60 -3.80 -12.30 -21.66
N LYS A 61 -4.66 -11.55 -20.98
CA LYS A 61 -4.24 -10.37 -20.19
C LYS A 61 -3.69 -10.79 -18.82
N PRO A 62 -2.56 -10.22 -18.37
CA PRO A 62 -1.99 -10.50 -17.05
C PRO A 62 -2.97 -10.09 -15.94
N ILE A 63 -3.29 -11.04 -15.06
CA ILE A 63 -4.27 -10.86 -13.99
C ILE A 63 -3.58 -10.19 -12.80
N LYS A 64 -4.05 -8.98 -12.43
CA LYS A 64 -3.59 -8.26 -11.24
C LYS A 64 -4.21 -8.89 -9.99
N ARG A 65 -3.38 -9.41 -9.09
CA ARG A 65 -3.80 -10.06 -7.84
C ARG A 65 -3.80 -9.02 -6.71
N PHE A 66 -4.94 -8.85 -6.05
CA PHE A 66 -5.08 -7.96 -4.91
C PHE A 66 -5.28 -8.81 -3.66
N VAL A 67 -4.36 -8.69 -2.70
CA VAL A 67 -4.42 -9.35 -1.40
C VAL A 67 -4.36 -8.26 -0.34
N VAL A 68 -5.36 -8.21 0.54
CA VAL A 68 -5.35 -7.34 1.72
C VAL A 68 -5.32 -8.26 2.93
N ILE A 69 -4.31 -8.07 3.78
CA ILE A 69 -4.24 -8.69 5.10
C ILE A 69 -4.01 -7.54 6.06
N ASP A 70 -4.96 -7.32 6.98
CA ASP A 70 -4.76 -6.90 8.38
C ASP A 70 -5.92 -6.04 8.96
N GLU A 71 -6.22 -6.24 10.24
CA GLU A 71 -7.21 -5.54 11.06
C GLU A 71 -6.79 -4.08 11.37
N THR A 72 -5.48 -3.83 11.46
CA THR A 72 -4.89 -2.52 11.73
C THR A 72 -5.12 -1.53 10.57
N VAL A 73 -5.13 -2.03 9.33
CA VAL A 73 -5.25 -1.20 8.12
C VAL A 73 -6.66 -0.63 7.96
N ASN A 74 -7.69 -1.39 8.34
CA ASN A 74 -9.08 -0.91 8.32
C ASN A 74 -9.33 0.18 9.37
N GLN A 75 -8.71 0.07 10.55
CA GLN A 75 -8.89 1.05 11.62
C GLN A 75 -8.20 2.39 11.33
N LEU A 76 -7.04 2.39 10.68
CA LEU A 76 -6.27 3.61 10.41
C LEU A 76 -6.80 4.43 9.23
N TYR A 77 -7.41 3.79 8.21
CA TYR A 77 -7.71 4.46 6.93
C TYR A 77 -9.17 4.34 6.46
N GLY A 78 -10.02 3.62 7.19
CA GLY A 78 -11.42 3.37 6.80
C GLY A 78 -12.31 4.61 6.61
N PRO A 79 -12.20 5.69 7.42
CA PRO A 79 -13.16 6.81 7.33
C PRO A 79 -12.61 8.20 7.01
N GLN A 80 -11.29 8.44 6.91
CA GLN A 80 -10.77 9.82 6.75
C GLN A 80 -9.88 10.03 5.52
N LYS A 81 -10.33 11.00 4.71
CA LYS A 81 -9.75 11.55 3.49
C LYS A 81 -9.98 10.74 2.23
N VAL A 82 -10.99 11.17 1.50
CA VAL A 82 -10.99 11.21 0.03
C VAL A 82 -9.79 12.06 -0.40
N LEU A 83 -8.60 11.43 -0.51
CA LEU A 83 -7.53 11.93 -1.37
C LEU A 83 -7.84 11.42 -2.78
N PRO A 84 -8.07 12.29 -3.77
CA PRO A 84 -7.85 11.84 -5.13
C PRO A 84 -6.33 11.84 -5.33
N THR A 85 -5.64 10.68 -5.30
CA THR A 85 -4.40 10.48 -6.12
C THR A 85 -3.63 9.17 -5.92
N LEU A 86 -3.72 8.43 -4.81
CA LEU A 86 -2.97 7.16 -4.66
C LEU A 86 -3.86 6.02 -4.14
N MET A 87 -3.92 4.94 -4.91
CA MET A 87 -4.48 3.65 -4.50
C MET A 87 -3.60 3.01 -3.42
N HIS A 88 -4.18 2.19 -2.54
CA HIS A 88 -3.43 1.55 -1.45
C HIS A 88 -2.18 0.80 -1.92
N GLY A 89 -2.29 0.01 -2.99
CA GLY A 89 -1.13 -0.71 -3.55
C GLY A 89 -0.02 0.20 -4.07
N GLU A 90 -0.37 1.41 -4.50
CA GLU A 90 0.60 2.42 -4.95
C GLU A 90 1.33 3.02 -3.74
N ALA A 91 0.60 3.35 -2.67
CA ALA A 91 1.19 3.82 -1.42
C ALA A 91 2.14 2.76 -0.81
N VAL A 92 1.72 1.49 -0.80
CA VAL A 92 2.57 0.36 -0.35
C VAL A 92 3.79 0.21 -1.25
N ASN A 93 3.65 0.37 -2.57
CA ASN A 93 4.79 0.25 -3.48
C ASN A 93 5.82 1.39 -3.31
N ILE A 94 5.37 2.60 -3.00
CA ILE A 94 6.24 3.74 -2.67
C ILE A 94 7.03 3.44 -1.38
N ASP A 95 6.36 2.92 -0.35
CA ASP A 95 7.02 2.52 0.90
C ASP A 95 8.05 1.40 0.65
N MET A 96 7.68 0.36 -0.10
CA MET A 96 8.62 -0.71 -0.48
C MET A 96 9.82 -0.19 -1.28
N ALA A 97 9.61 0.77 -2.18
CA ALA A 97 10.69 1.39 -2.94
C ALA A 97 11.67 2.11 -1.99
N TYR A 98 11.17 2.88 -1.03
CA TYR A 98 12.00 3.53 -0.02
C TYR A 98 12.71 2.52 0.90
N MET A 99 12.02 1.49 1.40
CA MET A 99 12.63 0.43 2.22
C MET A 99 13.72 -0.35 1.48
N THR A 100 13.62 -0.45 0.14
CA THR A 100 14.68 -1.03 -0.69
C THR A 100 15.96 -0.18 -0.65
N TYR A 101 15.83 1.15 -0.60
CA TYR A 101 16.98 2.05 -0.42
C TYR A 101 17.58 1.94 0.99
N VAL A 102 16.74 1.87 2.02
CA VAL A 102 17.19 1.63 3.41
C VAL A 102 17.98 0.33 3.53
N SER A 103 17.50 -0.73 2.88
CA SER A 103 18.15 -2.05 2.87
C SER A 103 19.49 -2.04 2.14
N ASN A 104 19.58 -1.31 1.02
CA ASN A 104 20.83 -1.11 0.30
C ASN A 104 21.85 -0.35 1.16
N ASP A 105 21.42 0.71 1.85
CA ASP A 105 22.28 1.51 2.72
C ASP A 105 22.70 0.79 4.01
N ARG A 106 21.96 -0.24 4.44
CA ARG A 106 22.34 -1.18 5.50
C ARG A 106 23.30 -2.27 5.01
N GLY A 107 23.55 -2.36 3.70
CA GLY A 107 24.38 -3.40 3.11
C GLY A 107 23.68 -4.75 2.93
N PHE A 108 22.36 -4.80 3.11
CA PHE A 108 21.57 -6.02 2.91
C PHE A 108 21.27 -6.31 1.44
N LEU A 109 21.22 -5.25 0.62
CA LEU A 109 21.09 -5.36 -0.82
C LEU A 109 22.31 -4.75 -1.49
N THR A 110 22.79 -5.38 -2.55
CA THR A 110 23.69 -4.72 -3.49
C THR A 110 22.95 -3.65 -4.29
N THR A 111 23.69 -2.69 -4.85
CA THR A 111 23.12 -1.68 -5.76
C THR A 111 22.43 -2.32 -6.97
N ALA A 112 22.96 -3.44 -7.47
CA ALA A 112 22.37 -4.19 -8.57
C ALA A 112 21.00 -4.78 -8.20
N GLU A 113 20.87 -5.35 -7.01
CA GLU A 113 19.60 -5.91 -6.52
C GLU A 113 18.57 -4.82 -6.27
N ARG A 114 18.96 -3.72 -5.61
CA ARG A 114 18.11 -2.53 -5.44
C ARG A 114 17.57 -2.06 -6.79
N ASN A 115 18.46 -1.84 -7.76
CA ASN A 115 18.06 -1.38 -9.09
C ASN A 115 17.13 -2.38 -9.78
N ARG A 116 17.40 -3.69 -9.67
CA ARG A 116 16.52 -4.73 -10.22
C ARG A 116 15.12 -4.69 -9.61
N ILE A 117 14.99 -4.48 -8.30
CA ILE A 117 13.70 -4.35 -7.61
C ILE A 117 12.95 -3.10 -8.10
N ILE A 118 13.60 -1.95 -8.12
CA ILE A 118 12.99 -0.70 -8.59
C ILE A 118 12.56 -0.79 -10.06
N GLN A 119 13.38 -1.39 -10.93
CA GLN A 119 13.01 -1.59 -12.33
C GLN A 119 11.82 -2.54 -12.48
N CYS A 120 11.72 -3.57 -11.65
CA CYS A 120 10.54 -4.44 -11.62
C CYS A 120 9.27 -3.64 -11.29
N MET A 121 9.30 -2.79 -10.25
CA MET A 121 8.18 -1.94 -9.88
C MET A 121 7.77 -0.98 -11.01
N LYS A 122 8.75 -0.33 -11.65
CA LYS A 122 8.52 0.56 -12.81
C LYS A 122 7.91 -0.18 -14.00
N ASN A 123 8.38 -1.39 -14.31
CA ASN A 123 7.85 -2.23 -15.40
C ASN A 123 6.41 -2.71 -15.14
N LEU A 124 5.97 -2.71 -13.88
CA LEU A 124 4.59 -2.97 -13.48
C LEU A 124 3.73 -1.70 -13.46
N GLU A 125 4.28 -0.57 -13.90
CA GLU A 125 3.64 0.75 -13.90
C GLU A 125 3.22 1.21 -12.49
N LEU A 126 3.96 0.76 -11.47
CA LEU A 126 3.72 1.18 -10.08
C LEU A 126 4.58 2.41 -9.74
N PRO A 127 4.02 3.39 -9.01
CA PRO A 127 4.80 4.54 -8.56
C PRO A 127 5.83 4.08 -7.53
N VAL A 128 7.06 4.59 -7.69
CA VAL A 128 8.19 4.30 -6.79
C VAL A 128 8.60 5.52 -5.96
N TRP A 129 7.92 6.64 -6.16
CA TRP A 129 8.14 7.91 -5.49
C TRP A 129 6.87 8.77 -5.52
N HIS A 130 6.68 9.64 -4.53
CA HIS A 130 5.60 10.63 -4.49
C HIS A 130 6.00 11.85 -3.63
N HIS A 131 5.63 13.05 -4.05
CA HIS A 131 6.03 14.30 -3.39
C HIS A 131 5.52 14.43 -1.94
N ASP A 132 4.35 13.88 -1.62
CA ASP A 132 3.81 13.86 -0.25
C ASP A 132 4.52 12.85 0.68
N PHE A 133 5.32 11.93 0.14
CA PHE A 133 6.10 10.98 0.94
C PHE A 133 7.32 11.70 1.52
N SER A 134 7.17 12.23 2.74
CA SER A 134 8.19 13.03 3.41
C SER A 134 8.90 12.29 4.53
N LEU A 135 10.13 12.68 4.83
CA LEU A 135 10.89 12.11 5.96
C LEU A 135 10.15 12.31 7.31
N ASN A 136 9.43 13.44 7.46
CA ASN A 136 8.62 13.68 8.66
C ASN A 136 7.48 12.66 8.79
N LEU A 137 6.84 12.29 7.68
CA LEU A 137 5.85 11.21 7.65
C LEU A 137 6.47 9.88 8.10
N VAL A 138 7.63 9.52 7.56
CA VAL A 138 8.37 8.30 7.94
C VAL A 138 8.65 8.27 9.45
N LYS A 139 9.29 9.31 9.98
CA LYS A 139 9.65 9.38 11.41
C LYS A 139 8.41 9.32 12.31
N LYS A 140 7.33 9.99 11.92
CA LYS A 140 6.06 9.95 12.65
C LYS A 140 5.48 8.52 12.66
N SER A 141 5.40 7.87 11.52
CA SER A 141 4.86 6.50 11.40
C SER A 141 5.68 5.47 12.19
N LEU A 142 7.01 5.61 12.21
CA LEU A 142 7.88 4.76 13.03
C LEU A 142 7.69 5.01 14.53
N ASN A 143 7.56 6.27 14.95
CA ASN A 143 7.31 6.61 16.34
C ASN A 143 5.95 6.09 16.83
N GLU A 144 4.91 6.16 15.98
CA GLU A 144 3.61 5.56 16.25
C GLU A 144 3.72 4.03 16.36
N SER A 145 4.42 3.38 15.44
CA SER A 145 4.65 1.93 15.47
C SER A 145 5.37 1.47 16.76
N LEU A 146 6.35 2.25 17.23
CA LEU A 146 7.06 2.00 18.49
C LEU A 146 6.13 2.05 19.72
N LYS A 147 5.19 3.01 19.76
CA LYS A 147 4.22 3.13 20.86
C LYS A 147 3.29 1.92 20.94
N HIS A 148 2.99 1.31 19.80
CA HIS A 148 2.08 0.18 19.69
C HIS A 148 2.78 -1.19 19.76
N SER A 149 4.11 -1.23 19.63
CA SER A 149 4.91 -2.47 19.50
C SER A 149 5.84 -2.74 20.68
N GLU A 150 5.47 -2.33 21.90
CA GLU A 150 6.29 -2.47 23.12
C GLU A 150 7.68 -1.81 23.00
N GLY A 151 7.80 -0.74 22.20
CA GLY A 151 9.08 -0.05 21.98
C GLY A 151 9.99 -0.69 20.92
N LEU A 152 9.51 -1.66 20.14
CA LEU A 152 10.25 -2.29 19.05
C LEU A 152 9.84 -1.70 17.69
N GLN A 153 10.80 -1.35 16.82
CA GLN A 153 10.50 -0.73 15.52
C GLN A 153 9.79 -1.71 14.56
N ARG A 154 10.21 -2.98 14.57
CA ARG A 154 9.69 -4.08 13.73
C ARG A 154 9.65 -3.72 12.23
N MET A 155 10.73 -3.15 11.71
CA MET A 155 10.81 -2.76 10.31
C MET A 155 11.16 -3.97 9.41
N PRO A 156 10.29 -4.36 8.47
CA PRO A 156 10.61 -5.39 7.48
C PRO A 156 11.55 -4.79 6.42
N LEU A 157 12.71 -5.41 6.23
CA LEU A 157 13.65 -5.02 5.18
C LEU A 157 14.00 -6.22 4.30
N PRO A 158 14.04 -6.05 2.97
CA PRO A 158 14.59 -7.07 2.09
C PRO A 158 16.08 -7.31 2.37
N THR A 159 16.46 -8.57 2.54
CA THR A 159 17.85 -9.02 2.75
C THR A 159 18.46 -9.69 1.53
N GLY A 160 17.73 -9.65 0.41
CA GLY A 160 18.04 -10.27 -0.86
C GLY A 160 16.78 -10.32 -1.72
N VAL A 161 16.93 -10.69 -3.00
CA VAL A 161 15.75 -10.87 -3.85
C VAL A 161 14.98 -12.11 -3.40
N GLY A 162 13.77 -11.90 -2.88
CA GLY A 162 12.89 -12.96 -2.37
C GLY A 162 13.10 -13.30 -0.88
N THR A 163 13.96 -12.57 -0.17
CA THR A 163 14.20 -12.74 1.27
C THR A 163 14.01 -11.42 2.02
N ALA A 164 13.48 -11.49 3.24
CA ALA A 164 13.28 -10.33 4.09
C ALA A 164 13.36 -10.73 5.57
N GLU A 165 13.79 -9.80 6.40
CA GLU A 165 13.91 -9.98 7.85
C GLU A 165 13.36 -8.74 8.57
N ILE A 166 13.09 -8.87 9.88
CA ILE A 166 12.54 -7.81 10.71
C ILE A 166 13.66 -7.23 11.58
N PHE A 167 13.82 -5.91 11.52
CA PHE A 167 14.85 -5.17 12.24
C PHE A 167 14.24 -4.22 13.28
N ASN A 168 14.96 -4.02 14.38
CA ASN A 168 14.55 -3.13 15.46
C ASN A 168 15.54 -1.98 15.71
N ASP A 169 16.63 -1.96 14.94
CA ASP A 169 17.85 -1.18 15.17
C ASP A 169 18.16 -0.24 14.00
N ILE A 170 17.16 0.33 13.35
CA ILE A 170 17.39 1.29 12.27
C ILE A 170 17.61 2.67 12.87
N ASP A 171 18.80 3.20 12.60
CA ASP A 171 19.19 4.56 12.98
C ASP A 171 18.51 5.60 12.08
N ASP A 172 18.13 6.72 12.68
CA ASP A 172 17.62 7.90 11.99
C ASP A 172 18.59 8.39 10.90
N GLU A 173 19.90 8.30 11.14
CA GLU A 173 20.91 8.67 10.14
C GLU A 173 20.81 7.82 8.86
N VAL A 174 20.48 6.53 9.00
CA VAL A 174 20.29 5.60 7.88
C VAL A 174 19.04 5.99 7.09
N LEU A 175 17.94 6.30 7.79
CA LEU A 175 16.69 6.73 7.17
C LEU A 175 16.89 8.02 6.37
N GLU A 176 17.55 9.01 6.97
CA GLU A 176 17.82 10.31 6.35
C GLU A 176 18.66 10.20 5.08
N ARG A 177 19.79 9.49 5.14
CA ARG A 177 20.66 9.32 3.97
C ARG A 177 19.97 8.52 2.86
N SER A 178 19.18 7.51 3.22
CA SER A 178 18.46 6.66 2.26
C SER A 178 17.36 7.44 1.58
N PHE A 179 16.64 8.28 2.34
CA PHE A 179 15.58 9.14 1.84
C PHE A 179 16.12 10.15 0.83
N LYS A 180 17.27 10.78 1.15
CA LYS A 180 17.93 11.71 0.23
C LYS A 180 18.30 11.03 -1.09
N LYS A 181 18.97 9.88 -1.04
CA LYS A 181 19.35 9.10 -2.24
C LYS A 181 18.13 8.66 -3.05
N TRP A 182 17.08 8.20 -2.37
CA TRP A 182 15.83 7.76 -3.01
C TRP A 182 15.15 8.90 -3.77
N CYS A 183 15.09 10.10 -3.18
CA CYS A 183 14.60 11.29 -3.86
C CYS A 183 15.50 11.69 -5.04
N GLU A 184 16.83 11.76 -4.85
CA GLU A 184 17.77 12.11 -5.93
C GLU A 184 17.68 11.16 -7.13
N ASP A 185 17.52 9.85 -6.89
CA ASP A 185 17.46 8.85 -7.95
C ASP A 185 16.09 8.78 -8.66
N LEU A 186 14.99 9.05 -7.93
CA LEU A 186 13.64 8.68 -8.39
C LEU A 186 12.62 9.84 -8.43
N SER A 187 12.93 11.02 -7.90
CA SER A 187 12.06 12.19 -8.10
C SER A 187 12.09 12.55 -9.58
N THR A 188 11.02 12.28 -10.29
CA THR A 188 10.82 12.83 -11.63
C THR A 188 10.49 14.31 -11.50
N GLU A 189 11.27 15.18 -12.15
CA GLU A 189 10.75 16.49 -12.55
C GLU A 189 9.57 16.20 -13.49
N GLU A 190 8.35 16.55 -13.06
CA GLU A 190 7.18 16.60 -13.95
C GLU A 190 7.38 17.66 -15.05
#